data_AF-A0A7W9MKI7-F1
#
_entry.id   AF-A0A7W9MKI7-F1
#
_cell.length_a   1.000
_cell.length_b   1.000
_cell.length_c   1.000
_cell.angle_alpha   90.00
_cell.angle_beta   90.00
_cell.angle_gamma   90.00
#
_symmetry.space_group_name_H-M   'P 1'
#
loop_
_entity.id
_entity.type
_entity.pdbx_description
1 polymer ?
#
loop_
_entity_poly.entity_id
_entity_poly.type
_entity_poly.pdbx_seq_one_letter_code
_entity_poly.pdbx_strand_id
1 'polypeptide(L)' 'MGTPNYPRDFTDDVRDLRVARTAALTAGQSRVPYEQASQGLILPDLPTDPPAPASGVRLYAKDGRLYYRASGGTVYGPL' A
#
# COMPACT_ATOMS: atom_id res chain seq x y z
N MET A 1 -37.54 5.39 -21.42
CA MET A 1 -38.12 5.23 -20.07
C MET A 1 -37.37 6.17 -19.15
N GLY A 2 -38.00 7.23 -18.64
CA GLY A 2 -37.40 8.06 -17.59
C GLY A 2 -37.43 7.29 -16.28
N THR A 3 -36.32 7.25 -15.55
CA THR A 3 -36.33 6.75 -14.17
C THR A 3 -37.30 7.61 -13.36
N PRO A 4 -38.28 7.01 -12.66
CA PRO A 4 -39.22 7.80 -11.87
C PRO A 4 -38.46 8.61 -10.80
N ASN A 5 -38.72 9.92 -10.76
CA ASN A 5 -38.13 10.84 -9.78
C ASN A 5 -38.96 10.79 -8.50
N TYR A 6 -38.63 9.86 -7.61
CA TYR A 6 -39.28 9.79 -6.29
C TYR A 6 -38.74 10.90 -5.38
N PRO A 7 -39.59 11.59 -4.61
CA PRO A 7 -39.15 12.54 -3.61
C PRO A 7 -38.22 11.83 -2.61
N ARG A 8 -37.01 12.36 -2.41
CA ARG A 8 -36.10 11.84 -1.39
C ARG A 8 -36.71 12.07 -0.02
N ASP A 9 -36.72 11.03 0.80
CA ASP A 9 -37.15 11.11 2.19
C ASP A 9 -35.95 11.17 3.13
N PHE A 10 -36.22 11.44 4.41
CA PHE A 10 -35.19 11.46 5.45
C PHE A 10 -34.46 10.11 5.57
N THR A 11 -35.10 9.01 5.19
CA THR A 11 -34.53 7.66 5.23
C THR A 11 -33.41 7.50 4.20
N ASP A 12 -33.62 8.04 2.98
CA ASP A 12 -32.62 8.07 1.92
C ASP A 12 -31.41 8.90 2.32
N ASP A 13 -31.62 10.07 2.92
CA ASP A 13 -30.52 10.92 3.41
C ASP A 13 -29.71 10.23 4.51
N VAL A 14 -30.36 9.55 5.46
CA VAL A 14 -29.68 8.78 6.51
C VAL A 14 -28.89 7.61 5.92
N ARG A 15 -29.41 6.95 4.87
CA ARG A 15 -28.73 5.86 4.17
C ARG A 15 -27.48 6.37 3.45
N ASP A 16 -27.59 7.47 2.72
CA ASP A 16 -26.47 8.09 2.00
C ASP A 16 -25.38 8.57 2.96
N LEU A 17 -25.77 9.19 4.08
CA LEU A 17 -24.84 9.59 5.14
C LEU A 17 -24.12 8.37 5.76
N ARG A 18 -24.82 7.25 5.96
CA ARG A 18 -24.21 6.02 6.46
C ARG A 18 -23.20 5.45 5.47
N VAL A 19 -23.54 5.41 4.18
CA VAL A 19 -22.63 4.96 3.11
C VAL A 19 -21.41 5.86 3.01
N ALA A 20 -21.60 7.18 3.01
CA ALA A 20 -20.51 8.16 2.96
C ALA A 20 -19.60 8.06 4.19
N ARG A 21 -20.17 7.89 5.39
CA ARG A 21 -19.42 7.69 6.63
C ARG A 21 -18.60 6.39 6.59
N THR A 22 -19.19 5.29 6.12
CA THR A 22 -18.47 4.02 5.95
C THR A 22 -17.35 4.15 4.92
N ALA A 23 -17.59 4.80 3.78
CA ALA A 23 -16.55 5.05 2.78
C ALA A 23 -15.41 5.93 3.33
N ALA A 24 -15.73 6.98 4.09
CA ALA A 24 -14.74 7.83 4.74
C ALA A 24 -13.94 7.09 5.83
N LEU A 25 -14.59 6.24 6.62
CA LEU A 25 -13.92 5.38 7.59
C LEU A 25 -13.02 4.35 6.90
N THR A 26 -13.47 3.70 5.82
CA THR A 26 -12.65 2.76 5.03
C THR A 26 -11.48 3.47 4.34
N ALA A 27 -11.67 4.69 3.83
CA ALA A 27 -10.59 5.50 3.28
C ALA A 27 -9.61 5.97 4.37
N GLY A 28 -10.11 6.29 5.57
CA GLY A 28 -9.30 6.56 6.77
C GLY A 28 -8.57 5.32 7.29
N GLN A 29 -9.15 4.12 7.15
CA GLN A 29 -8.49 2.86 7.49
C GLN A 29 -7.50 2.38 6.42
N SER A 30 -7.67 2.78 5.15
CA SER A 30 -6.60 2.65 4.14
C SER A 30 -5.43 3.61 4.41
N ARG A 31 -5.66 4.60 5.28
CA ARG A 31 -4.64 5.42 5.94
C ARG A 31 -4.45 5.01 7.40
N VAL A 32 -4.69 3.72 7.75
CA VAL A 32 -4.10 3.16 8.97
C VAL A 32 -2.61 3.48 8.84
N PRO A 33 -2.09 4.29 9.75
CA PRO A 33 -0.82 4.91 9.51
C PRO A 33 0.21 3.80 9.49
N TYR A 34 1.06 3.80 8.47
CA TYR A 34 2.40 3.20 8.57
C TYR A 34 3.24 3.93 9.65
N GLU A 35 2.64 4.51 10.69
CA GLU A 35 3.29 5.06 11.89
C GLU A 35 3.60 3.97 12.92
N GLN A 36 3.52 2.70 12.52
CA GLN A 36 4.35 1.63 13.11
C GLN A 36 5.71 1.47 12.40
N ALA A 37 6.08 2.33 11.44
CA ALA A 37 7.32 2.20 10.68
C ALA A 37 8.61 2.68 11.39
N SER A 38 8.58 3.12 12.66
CA SER A 38 9.76 3.74 13.27
C SER A 38 10.64 2.84 14.15
N GLN A 39 10.51 1.51 14.09
CA GLN A 39 11.61 0.63 14.50
C GLN A 39 12.48 0.15 13.32
N GLY A 40 12.15 0.60 12.10
CA GLY A 40 12.83 0.18 10.87
C GLY A 40 12.26 -1.12 10.29
N LEU A 41 12.49 -1.32 9.00
CA LEU A 41 12.22 -2.58 8.32
C LEU A 41 13.41 -3.51 8.54
N ILE A 42 13.22 -4.60 9.27
CA ILE A 42 14.24 -5.66 9.37
C ILE A 42 14.16 -6.51 8.11
N LEU A 43 15.17 -6.37 7.25
CA LEU A 43 15.37 -7.24 6.09
C LEU A 43 16.20 -8.44 6.53
N PRO A 44 15.71 -9.69 6.37
CA PRO A 44 16.52 -10.88 6.60
C PRO A 44 17.73 -10.90 5.67
N ASP A 45 18.86 -11.35 6.20
CA ASP A 45 20.08 -11.48 5.43
C ASP A 45 19.95 -12.64 4.43
N LEU A 46 20.13 -12.35 3.16
CA LEU A 46 20.08 -13.35 2.10
C LEU A 46 21.49 -13.89 1.84
N PRO A 47 21.65 -15.22 1.70
CA PRO A 47 22.96 -15.82 1.43
C PRO A 47 23.47 -15.52 0.00
N THR A 48 22.56 -15.22 -0.92
CA THR A 48 22.87 -14.93 -2.33
C THR A 48 21.97 -13.84 -2.88
N ASP A 49 22.40 -13.21 -3.96
CA ASP A 49 21.66 -12.11 -4.56
C ASP A 49 20.37 -12.65 -5.19
N PRO A 50 19.19 -12.14 -4.80
CA PRO A 50 17.92 -12.61 -5.32
C PRO A 50 17.83 -12.27 -6.82
N PRO A 51 17.07 -13.04 -7.62
CA PRO A 51 16.91 -12.77 -9.05
C PRO A 51 16.35 -11.37 -9.29
N ALA A 52 16.63 -10.82 -10.48
CA ALA A 52 16.13 -9.52 -10.88
C ALA A 52 14.59 -9.51 -10.84
N PRO A 53 13.97 -8.45 -10.31
CA PRO A 53 12.51 -8.33 -10.38
C PRO A 53 12.07 -8.10 -11.83
N ALA A 54 10.88 -8.55 -12.20
CA ALA A 54 10.32 -8.33 -13.54
C ALA A 54 10.11 -6.84 -13.87
N SER A 55 9.96 -5.99 -12.85
CA SER A 55 9.87 -4.53 -12.98
C SER A 55 10.31 -3.86 -11.67
N GLY A 56 10.77 -2.61 -11.74
CA GLY A 56 11.17 -1.81 -10.58
C GLY A 56 12.49 -2.24 -9.94
N VAL A 57 12.54 -2.19 -8.60
CA VAL A 57 13.70 -2.53 -7.77
C VAL A 57 13.32 -3.51 -6.66
N ARG A 58 14.25 -4.41 -6.32
CA ARG A 58 14.15 -5.31 -5.16
C ARG A 58 15.20 -4.91 -4.14
N LEU A 59 14.75 -4.53 -2.94
CA LEU A 59 15.59 -4.24 -1.77
C LEU A 59 15.85 -5.53 -0.99
N TYR A 60 17.08 -5.78 -0.56
CA TYR A 60 17.45 -6.95 0.24
C TYR A 60 18.69 -6.67 1.10
N ALA A 61 18.85 -7.44 2.18
CA ALA A 61 20.07 -7.43 2.98
C ALA A 61 20.95 -8.62 2.60
N LYS A 62 22.27 -8.41 2.61
CA LYS A 62 23.29 -9.45 2.46
C LYS A 62 24.55 -9.03 3.22
N ASP A 63 25.17 -9.94 3.96
CA ASP A 63 26.35 -9.66 4.78
C ASP A 63 26.12 -8.46 5.73
N GLY A 64 24.88 -8.30 6.22
CA GLY A 64 24.49 -7.20 7.09
C GLY A 64 24.45 -5.82 6.43
N ARG A 65 24.48 -5.76 5.09
CA ARG A 65 24.44 -4.52 4.31
C ARG A 65 23.21 -4.46 3.44
N LEU A 66 22.72 -3.24 3.20
CA LEU A 66 21.58 -3.00 2.30
C LEU A 66 22.05 -2.99 0.84
N TYR A 67 21.38 -3.78 0.02
CA TYR A 67 21.55 -3.83 -1.42
C TYR A 67 20.22 -3.59 -2.12
N TYR A 68 20.30 -3.11 -3.36
CA TYR A 68 19.14 -3.12 -4.25
C TYR A 68 19.51 -3.67 -5.63
N ARG A 69 18.56 -4.38 -6.23
CA ARG A 69 18.67 -4.93 -7.58
C ARG A 69 17.59 -4.35 -8.47
N ALA A 70 18.00 -3.69 -9.55
CA ALA A 70 17.09 -3.18 -10.56
C ALA A 70 16.61 -4.32 -11.49
N SER A 71 15.47 -4.12 -12.14
CA SER A 71 14.94 -5.04 -13.16
C SER A 71 15.91 -5.32 -14.31
N GLY A 72 16.81 -4.37 -14.62
CA GLY A 72 17.93 -4.57 -15.55
C GLY A 72 19.02 -5.54 -15.06
N GLY A 73 18.86 -6.12 -13.87
CA GLY A 73 19.76 -7.13 -13.31
C GLY A 73 20.96 -6.58 -12.54
N THR A 74 21.26 -5.29 -12.69
CA THR A 74 22.34 -4.60 -11.97
C THR A 74 22.07 -4.55 -10.47
N VAL A 75 23.08 -4.94 -9.69
CA VAL A 75 23.10 -4.88 -8.23
C VAL A 75 23.90 -3.66 -7.80
N TYR A 76 23.39 -2.93 -6.82
CA TYR A 76 24.02 -1.75 -6.26
C TYR A 76 24.17 -1.88 -4.74
N GLY A 77 25.37 -1.59 -4.22
CA GLY A 77 25.67 -1.43 -2.79
C GLY A 77 27.17 -1.55 -2.43
N PRO A 78 27.55 -1.31 -1.16
CA PRO A 78 26.84 -0.51 -0.15
C PRO A 78 27.19 0.99 -0.26
N LEU A 79 26.25 1.87 0.15
CA LEU A 79 26.54 3.26 0.50
C LEU A 79 27.30 3.33 1.83
#